data_AF-A0A932RKR9-F1
#
_entry.id   AF-A0A932RKR9-F1
#
_cell.length_a   1.000
_cell.length_b   1.000
_cell.length_c   1.000
_cell.angle_alpha   90.00
_cell.angle_beta   90.00
_cell.angle_gamma   90.00
#
_symmetry.space_group_name_H-M   'P 1'
#
loop_
_entity.id
_entity.type
_entity.pdbx_description
1 polymer ?
#
loop_
_entity_poly.entity_id
_entity_poly.type
_entity_poly.pdbx_seq_one_letter_code
_entity_poly.pdbx_strand_id
1 'polypeptide(L)'
;MIDPQFVIINNLFSLKGDTQDALSPLTRRFLRALLGLLVGLSFCEIIVPQNLPPATEAEVRLRARVDSYWSYMQKGTYSKAIDLVRPDSRDFFLSIVKSPVHSYQINRISFEKEPTLASVLVSIKKTVVRIPQPVELKVVNKWQWVNGDWFVFFHRSEPLPFGGPSPEGKILGPNSLSLQGNKVPPSKPPAQAPPEKALYIDDDDTGKVPLQAAFNFERTFSGDVISYSFKFINSGTKLVKFPPKLVTGETISAVILGSDGKETTKREFAQNQGAEIKVRFDTKNLEGLVAQQADIFLTDRKRSLSVSFKGIVENNFQVQPAQVDLAAREKSLAKVTIENRTAFFVILKEVKQIPPFLAATLSKDTLGPNDFANLTIAIKPQAKIPAQGYEGVISILTNLERQPIINVPVRLPTTLSPKKSK
;
A
#
# COMPACT_ATOMS: atom_id res chain seq x y z
N MET A 1 4.64 37.08 -20.41
CA MET A 1 4.36 35.63 -20.39
C MET A 1 2.88 35.49 -20.68
N ILE A 2 2.50 35.08 -21.90
CA ILE A 2 1.11 35.06 -22.37
C ILE A 2 0.54 33.66 -22.12
N ASP A 3 -0.67 33.64 -21.57
CA ASP A 3 -1.44 32.45 -21.19
C ASP A 3 -1.83 31.61 -22.42
N PRO A 4 -1.50 30.30 -22.47
CA PRO A 4 -1.80 29.44 -23.61
C PRO A 4 -3.30 29.18 -23.83
N GLN A 5 -4.20 29.61 -22.94
CA GLN A 5 -5.65 29.43 -23.14
C GLN A 5 -6.29 30.47 -24.09
N PHE A 6 -5.64 31.59 -24.38
CA PHE A 6 -6.17 32.62 -25.28
C PHE A 6 -5.99 32.31 -26.77
N VAL A 7 -5.24 31.26 -27.13
CA VAL A 7 -4.92 30.93 -28.53
C VAL A 7 -6.00 30.05 -29.20
N ILE A 8 -6.83 29.35 -28.42
CA ILE A 8 -7.81 28.40 -28.98
C ILE A 8 -9.11 29.10 -29.42
N ILE A 9 -9.49 30.21 -28.77
CA ILE A 9 -10.74 30.91 -29.10
C ILE A 9 -10.63 31.69 -30.43
N ASN A 10 -9.43 32.16 -30.80
CA ASN A 10 -9.24 32.90 -32.06
C ASN A 10 -9.17 32.01 -33.32
N ASN A 11 -8.86 30.71 -33.18
CA ASN A 11 -8.76 29.82 -34.35
C ASN A 11 -10.11 29.26 -34.83
N LEU A 12 -11.19 29.38 -34.05
CA LEU A 12 -12.53 28.97 -34.49
C LEU A 12 -13.26 30.00 -35.36
N PHE A 13 -12.76 31.24 -35.47
CA PHE A 13 -13.40 32.29 -36.27
C PHE A 13 -12.71 32.59 -37.61
N SER A 14 -11.66 31.83 -37.97
CA SER A 14 -10.97 31.98 -39.26
C SER A 14 -11.34 30.89 -40.27
N LEU A 15 -12.63 30.66 -40.49
CA LEU A 15 -13.11 29.97 -41.70
C LEU A 15 -13.29 31.01 -42.81
N LYS A 16 -12.20 31.29 -43.52
CA LYS A 16 -12.20 32.10 -44.74
C LYS A 16 -12.30 31.16 -45.93
N GLY A 17 -13.52 30.94 -46.44
CA GLY A 17 -13.75 30.16 -47.64
C GLY A 17 -15.23 29.93 -47.93
N ASP A 18 -15.74 30.60 -48.97
CA ASP A 18 -16.88 30.39 -49.90
C ASP A 18 -18.05 29.43 -49.59
N THR A 19 -18.26 29.03 -48.33
CA THR A 19 -19.37 28.14 -47.92
C THR A 19 -20.38 28.80 -46.99
N GLN A 20 -20.27 30.12 -46.78
CA GLN A 20 -21.21 30.86 -45.93
C GLN A 20 -22.58 31.17 -46.58
N ASP A 21 -22.75 30.95 -47.88
CA ASP A 21 -24.00 31.32 -48.58
C ASP A 21 -25.06 30.22 -48.63
N ALA A 22 -24.78 29.02 -48.14
CA ALA A 22 -25.72 27.90 -48.15
C ALA A 22 -26.66 27.81 -46.93
N LEU A 23 -26.49 28.67 -45.91
CA LEU A 23 -27.26 28.58 -44.66
C LEU A 23 -28.32 29.67 -44.56
N SER A 24 -29.59 29.23 -44.43
CA SER A 24 -30.75 30.09 -44.21
C SER A 24 -30.58 31.00 -42.98
N PRO A 25 -31.18 32.21 -42.98
CA PRO A 25 -31.10 33.12 -41.84
C PRO A 25 -31.67 32.53 -40.54
N LEU A 26 -32.59 31.57 -40.63
CA LEU A 26 -33.14 30.85 -39.47
C LEU A 26 -32.08 29.93 -38.82
N THR A 27 -31.31 29.21 -39.63
CA THR A 27 -30.26 28.28 -39.17
C THR A 27 -29.12 29.02 -38.47
N ARG A 28 -28.77 30.22 -38.93
CA ARG A 28 -27.73 31.06 -38.29
C ARG A 28 -28.17 31.57 -36.91
N ARG A 29 -29.45 31.89 -36.74
CA ARG A 29 -30.01 32.28 -35.43
C ARG A 29 -30.05 31.10 -34.46
N PHE A 30 -30.39 29.91 -34.95
CA PHE A 30 -30.39 28.68 -34.15
C PHE A 30 -28.97 28.27 -33.70
N LEU A 31 -27.98 28.32 -34.59
CA LEU A 31 -26.58 27.99 -34.23
C LEU A 31 -26.01 28.94 -33.18
N ARG A 32 -26.30 30.25 -33.28
CA ARG A 32 -25.85 31.24 -32.28
C ARG A 32 -26.51 31.02 -30.91
N ALA A 33 -27.79 30.64 -30.89
CA ALA A 33 -28.49 30.28 -29.65
C ALA A 33 -27.94 28.99 -29.02
N LEU A 34 -27.63 27.97 -29.84
CA LEU A 34 -27.07 26.69 -29.38
C LEU A 34 -25.64 26.84 -28.83
N LEU A 35 -24.82 27.67 -29.47
CA LEU A 35 -23.46 27.97 -29.01
C LEU A 35 -23.46 28.77 -27.70
N GLY A 36 -24.45 29.66 -27.51
CA GLY A 36 -24.67 30.37 -26.24
C GLY A 36 -25.11 29.44 -25.10
N LEU A 37 -25.88 28.39 -25.40
CA LEU A 37 -26.36 27.42 -24.40
C LEU A 37 -25.25 26.45 -23.94
N LEU A 38 -24.32 26.09 -24.83
CA LEU A 38 -23.21 25.16 -24.55
C LEU A 38 -22.08 25.79 -23.71
N VAL A 39 -21.88 27.10 -23.80
CA VAL A 39 -20.92 27.82 -22.93
C VAL A 39 -21.47 28.00 -21.50
N GLY A 40 -22.78 27.87 -21.29
CA GLY A 40 -23.42 28.01 -19.98
C GLY A 40 -23.44 26.76 -19.08
N LEU A 41 -23.12 25.57 -19.60
CA LEU A 41 -23.24 24.31 -18.86
C LEU A 41 -21.91 23.69 -18.39
N SER A 42 -20.77 24.35 -18.65
CA SER A 42 -19.44 23.73 -18.53
C SER A 42 -18.57 24.27 -17.39
N PHE A 43 -19.16 24.67 -16.26
CA PHE A 43 -18.44 24.93 -15.00
C PHE A 43 -19.32 24.59 -13.77
N CYS A 44 -19.80 23.35 -13.67
CA CYS A 44 -20.04 22.77 -12.35
C CYS A 44 -18.76 22.05 -11.94
N GLU A 45 -17.74 22.81 -11.55
CA GLU A 45 -16.85 22.28 -10.53
C GLU A 45 -17.75 21.97 -9.33
N ILE A 46 -17.86 20.70 -8.97
CA ILE A 46 -18.36 20.31 -7.65
C ILE A 46 -17.26 20.76 -6.67
N ILE A 47 -17.22 22.07 -6.41
CA ILE A 47 -16.66 22.62 -5.20
C ILE A 47 -17.61 22.09 -4.13
N VAL A 48 -17.32 20.90 -3.60
CA VAL A 48 -17.86 20.54 -2.29
C VAL A 48 -17.28 21.61 -1.38
N PRO A 49 -18.09 22.55 -0.86
CA PRO A 49 -17.55 23.54 0.05
C PRO A 49 -17.07 22.73 1.25
N GLN A 50 -15.76 22.65 1.46
CA GLN A 50 -15.23 22.31 2.77
C GLN A 50 -15.52 23.51 3.68
N ASN A 51 -16.80 23.69 4.01
CA ASN A 51 -17.24 24.59 5.05
C ASN A 51 -16.77 23.98 6.37
N LEU A 52 -15.52 24.23 6.67
CA LEU A 52 -14.98 23.92 7.97
C LEU A 52 -15.72 24.80 8.99
N PRO A 53 -16.25 24.22 10.06
CA PRO A 53 -16.90 25.01 11.09
C PRO A 53 -15.91 26.01 11.70
N PRO A 54 -16.39 27.13 12.26
CA PRO A 54 -15.55 28.08 13.01
C PRO A 54 -14.67 27.32 14.02
N ALA A 55 -13.44 27.77 14.25
CA ALA A 55 -12.44 27.05 15.05
C ALA A 55 -12.98 26.56 16.41
N THR A 56 -13.82 27.35 17.06
CA THR A 56 -14.48 27.01 18.32
C THR A 56 -15.44 25.82 18.20
N GLU A 57 -16.23 25.76 17.13
CA GLU A 57 -17.16 24.65 16.86
C GLU A 57 -16.40 23.39 16.39
N ALA A 58 -15.35 23.56 15.58
CA ALA A 58 -14.47 22.46 15.18
C ALA A 58 -13.83 21.77 16.40
N GLU A 59 -13.37 22.54 17.40
CA GLU A 59 -12.84 22.00 18.65
C GLU A 59 -13.89 21.24 19.46
N VAL A 60 -15.09 21.79 19.62
CA VAL A 60 -16.17 21.13 20.36
C VAL A 60 -16.52 19.78 19.73
N ARG A 61 -16.65 19.73 18.39
CA ARG A 61 -16.93 18.49 17.66
C ARG A 61 -15.78 17.49 17.78
N LEU A 62 -14.54 17.94 17.61
CA LEU A 62 -13.36 17.09 17.76
C LEU A 62 -13.29 16.51 19.18
N ARG A 63 -13.49 17.34 20.21
CA ARG A 63 -13.45 16.91 21.61
C ARG A 63 -14.50 15.84 21.90
N ALA A 64 -15.73 16.00 21.40
CA ALA A 64 -16.78 14.99 21.54
C ALA A 64 -16.43 13.66 20.83
N ARG A 65 -15.78 13.73 19.66
CA ARG A 65 -15.30 12.54 18.94
C ARG A 65 -14.15 11.84 19.67
N VAL A 66 -13.19 12.60 20.20
CA VAL A 66 -12.09 12.08 21.02
C VAL A 66 -12.63 11.39 22.28
N ASP A 67 -13.59 12.02 22.96
CA ASP A 67 -14.23 11.46 24.15
C ASP A 67 -14.94 10.12 23.84
N SER A 68 -15.71 10.10 22.75
CA SER A 68 -16.36 8.87 22.28
C SER A 68 -15.35 7.74 22.02
N TYR A 69 -14.24 8.05 21.34
CA TYR A 69 -13.19 7.08 21.03
C TYR A 69 -12.57 6.50 22.30
N TRP A 70 -12.14 7.36 23.23
CA TRP A 70 -11.50 6.89 24.45
C TRP A 70 -12.47 6.22 25.42
N SER A 71 -13.74 6.62 25.43
CA SER A 71 -14.82 5.91 26.14
C SER A 71 -14.98 4.48 25.64
N TYR A 72 -14.94 4.26 24.32
CA TYR A 72 -14.96 2.91 23.75
C TYR A 72 -13.70 2.11 24.04
N MET A 73 -12.52 2.75 24.02
CA MET A 73 -11.27 2.10 24.39
C MET A 73 -11.26 1.68 25.87
N GLN A 74 -11.80 2.51 26.77
CA GLN A 74 -11.93 2.23 28.20
C GLN A 74 -12.91 1.07 28.46
N LYS A 75 -14.03 1.04 27.74
CA LYS A 75 -15.05 -0.02 27.86
C LYS A 75 -14.67 -1.34 27.16
N GLY A 76 -13.55 -1.37 26.42
CA GLY A 76 -13.14 -2.52 25.61
C GLY A 76 -14.06 -2.80 24.41
N THR A 77 -14.94 -1.86 24.03
CA THR A 77 -15.87 -2.02 22.89
C THR A 77 -15.20 -1.54 21.60
N TYR A 78 -14.12 -2.21 21.20
CA TYR A 78 -13.27 -1.79 20.07
C TYR A 78 -14.00 -1.77 18.72
N SER A 79 -15.06 -2.56 18.56
CA SER A 79 -15.91 -2.56 17.37
C SER A 79 -16.67 -1.25 17.18
N LYS A 80 -16.92 -0.46 18.23
CA LYS A 80 -17.48 0.90 18.10
C LYS A 80 -16.39 1.95 17.92
N ALA A 81 -15.20 1.71 18.48
CA ALA A 81 -14.05 2.59 18.29
C ALA A 81 -13.60 2.63 16.82
N ILE A 82 -13.71 1.51 16.08
CA ILE A 82 -13.32 1.42 14.67
C ILE A 82 -14.10 2.39 13.76
N ASP A 83 -15.33 2.74 14.12
CA ASP A 83 -16.16 3.68 13.36
C ASP A 83 -15.59 5.10 13.43
N LEU A 84 -14.79 5.39 14.46
CA LEU A 84 -14.08 6.64 14.67
C LEU A 84 -12.66 6.62 14.08
N VAL A 85 -12.23 5.46 13.56
CA VAL A 85 -10.94 5.31 12.87
C VAL A 85 -11.14 5.55 11.38
N ARG A 86 -10.22 6.32 10.79
CA ARG A 86 -10.23 6.61 9.35
C ARG A 86 -10.25 5.29 8.56
N PRO A 87 -11.08 5.15 7.51
CA PRO A 87 -11.30 3.86 6.84
C PRO A 87 -10.03 3.12 6.41
N ASP A 88 -9.03 3.83 5.91
CA ASP A 88 -7.73 3.31 5.48
C ASP A 88 -6.82 2.82 6.63
N SER A 89 -7.13 3.21 7.86
CA SER A 89 -6.36 2.90 9.07
C SER A 89 -7.03 1.81 9.93
N ARG A 90 -8.22 1.33 9.52
CA ARG A 90 -9.02 0.35 10.29
C ARG A 90 -8.33 -0.99 10.44
N ASP A 91 -7.74 -1.51 9.36
CA ASP A 91 -7.02 -2.79 9.40
C ASP A 91 -5.82 -2.74 10.35
N PHE A 92 -5.10 -1.61 10.35
CA PHE A 92 -4.01 -1.38 11.28
C PHE A 92 -4.52 -1.26 12.72
N PHE A 93 -5.62 -0.54 12.95
CA PHE A 93 -6.24 -0.48 14.26
C PHE A 93 -6.64 -1.88 14.76
N LEU A 94 -7.18 -2.74 13.90
CA LEU A 94 -7.58 -4.10 14.24
C LEU A 94 -6.38 -5.00 14.55
N SER A 95 -5.26 -4.87 13.83
CA SER A 95 -4.07 -5.71 14.03
C SER A 95 -3.31 -5.42 15.32
N ILE A 96 -3.51 -4.23 15.94
CA ILE A 96 -2.88 -3.88 17.21
C ILE A 96 -3.56 -4.61 18.38
N VAL A 97 -2.74 -5.29 19.20
CA VAL A 97 -3.15 -5.80 20.51
C VAL A 97 -3.43 -4.61 21.44
N LYS A 98 -4.67 -4.51 21.93
CA LYS A 98 -5.13 -3.40 22.77
C LYS A 98 -5.09 -3.81 24.23
N SER A 99 -4.38 -3.05 25.06
CA SER A 99 -4.43 -3.23 26.51
C SER A 99 -5.65 -2.50 27.10
N PRO A 100 -6.29 -3.04 28.15
CA PRO A 100 -7.40 -2.38 28.83
C PRO A 100 -6.99 -1.00 29.36
N VAL A 101 -7.78 0.02 29.03
CA VAL A 101 -7.63 1.38 29.54
C VAL A 101 -8.56 1.55 30.74
N HIS A 102 -8.03 1.93 31.90
CA HIS A 102 -8.82 2.12 33.12
C HIS A 102 -9.46 3.50 33.18
N SER A 103 -8.73 4.53 32.77
CA SER A 103 -9.22 5.91 32.71
C SER A 103 -8.44 6.71 31.66
N TYR A 104 -9.02 7.82 31.22
CA TYR A 104 -8.35 8.77 30.33
C TYR A 104 -8.72 10.22 30.67
N GLN A 105 -7.88 11.16 30.25
CA GLN A 105 -8.10 12.59 30.38
C GLN A 105 -7.58 13.29 29.12
N ILE A 106 -8.43 14.07 28.45
CA ILE A 106 -8.04 14.89 27.31
C ILE A 106 -7.33 16.14 27.82
N ASN A 107 -6.01 16.24 27.59
CA ASN A 107 -5.20 17.32 28.13
C ASN A 107 -5.16 18.53 27.19
N ARG A 108 -4.92 18.29 25.90
CA ARG A 108 -4.73 19.36 24.92
C ARG A 108 -5.17 18.93 23.53
N ILE A 109 -5.81 19.84 22.81
CA ILE A 109 -6.11 19.73 21.39
C ILE A 109 -5.30 20.84 20.69
N SER A 110 -4.53 20.47 19.67
CA SER A 110 -3.75 21.40 18.86
C SER A 110 -4.09 21.16 17.40
N PHE A 111 -4.64 22.17 16.72
CA PHE A 111 -4.82 22.14 15.28
C PHE A 111 -3.50 22.41 14.57
N GLU A 112 -3.23 21.69 13.49
CA GLU A 112 -2.09 21.97 12.62
C GLU A 112 -2.40 23.15 11.70
N LYS A 113 -1.43 23.58 10.87
CA LYS A 113 -1.58 24.75 9.97
C LYS A 113 -2.82 24.65 9.07
N GLU A 114 -3.21 23.41 8.75
CA GLU A 114 -4.49 23.12 8.10
C GLU A 114 -5.48 22.64 9.17
N PRO A 115 -6.63 23.33 9.34
CA PRO A 115 -7.62 22.98 10.35
C PRO A 115 -8.36 21.65 10.05
N THR A 116 -7.93 20.91 9.03
CA THR A 116 -8.33 19.54 8.72
C THR A 116 -7.51 18.50 9.51
N LEU A 117 -6.45 18.90 10.19
CA LEU A 117 -5.59 18.03 11.00
C LEU A 117 -5.47 18.56 12.42
N ALA A 118 -5.53 17.64 13.38
CA ALA A 118 -5.37 17.96 14.79
C ALA A 118 -4.58 16.89 15.52
N SER A 119 -3.75 17.32 16.46
CA SER A 119 -3.05 16.47 17.41
C SER A 119 -3.68 16.61 18.79
N VAL A 120 -4.06 15.49 19.39
CA VAL A 120 -4.75 15.44 20.68
C VAL A 120 -3.90 14.68 21.68
N LEU A 121 -3.48 15.37 22.75
CA LEU A 121 -2.73 14.80 23.86
C LEU A 121 -3.70 14.29 24.93
N VAL A 122 -3.62 12.99 25.23
CA VAL A 122 -4.48 12.30 26.20
C VAL A 122 -3.60 11.61 27.23
N SER A 123 -3.89 11.80 28.52
CA SER A 123 -3.35 10.97 29.59
C SER A 123 -4.22 9.73 29.75
N ILE A 124 -3.63 8.54 29.79
CA ILE A 124 -4.34 7.29 30.01
C ILE A 124 -3.75 6.53 31.19
N LYS A 125 -4.58 5.89 32.00
CA LYS A 125 -4.13 4.92 33.00
C LYS A 125 -4.43 3.52 32.49
N LYS A 126 -3.41 2.65 32.43
CA LYS A 126 -3.59 1.25 32.00
C LYS A 126 -2.66 0.32 32.76
N THR A 127 -3.04 -0.96 32.83
CA THR A 127 -2.15 -2.00 33.35
C THR A 127 -1.16 -2.42 32.28
N VAL A 128 0.12 -2.46 32.62
CA VAL A 128 1.20 -2.97 31.75
C VAL A 128 1.57 -4.36 32.27
N VAL A 129 1.75 -5.34 31.38
CA VAL A 129 1.91 -6.77 31.74
C VAL A 129 3.04 -7.04 32.76
N ARG A 130 4.02 -6.13 32.90
CA ARG A 130 5.14 -6.25 33.84
C ARG A 130 5.04 -5.37 35.10
N ILE A 131 4.04 -4.50 35.21
CA ILE A 131 3.88 -3.58 36.34
C ILE A 131 2.47 -3.79 36.92
N PRO A 132 2.36 -4.34 38.15
CA PRO A 132 1.07 -4.70 38.74
C PRO A 132 0.18 -3.47 39.01
N GLN A 133 0.77 -2.28 39.12
CA GLN A 133 0.04 -1.04 39.32
C GLN A 133 -0.29 -0.36 37.98
N PRO A 134 -1.49 0.24 37.84
CA PRO A 134 -1.81 1.07 36.68
C PRO A 134 -0.79 2.18 36.49
N VAL A 135 -0.24 2.28 35.28
CA VAL A 135 0.71 3.34 34.91
C VAL A 135 -0.03 4.40 34.12
N GLU A 136 0.23 5.67 34.46
CA GLU A 136 -0.24 6.81 33.66
C GLU A 136 0.73 7.09 32.51
N LEU A 137 0.20 7.13 31.29
CA LEU A 137 0.94 7.38 30.07
C LEU A 137 0.34 8.56 29.31
N LYS A 138 1.19 9.41 28.75
CA LYS A 138 0.77 10.47 27.84
C LYS A 138 0.84 9.97 26.41
N VAL A 139 -0.26 10.11 25.69
CA VAL A 139 -0.45 9.60 24.33
C VAL A 139 -0.86 10.75 23.43
N VAL A 140 -0.22 10.88 22.27
CA VAL A 140 -0.65 11.80 21.22
C VAL A 140 -1.40 11.01 20.17
N ASN A 141 -2.61 11.45 19.81
CA ASN A 141 -3.38 10.92 18.70
C ASN A 141 -3.53 11.97 17.62
N LYS A 142 -3.42 11.54 16.36
CA LYS A 142 -3.67 12.39 15.21
C LYS A 142 -5.07 12.17 14.69
N TRP A 143 -5.76 13.26 14.44
CA TRP A 143 -7.14 13.31 13.98
C TRP A 143 -7.21 14.08 12.67
N GLN A 144 -8.06 13.62 11.77
CA GLN A 144 -8.29 14.25 10.48
C GLN A 144 -9.78 14.47 10.23
N TRP A 145 -10.11 15.65 9.72
CA TRP A 145 -11.43 15.99 9.23
C TRP A 145 -11.65 15.39 7.84
N VAL A 146 -12.61 14.48 7.71
CA VAL A 146 -12.96 13.80 6.46
C VAL A 146 -14.49 13.80 6.32
N ASN A 147 -15.00 14.33 5.20
CA ASN A 147 -16.42 14.32 4.86
C ASN A 147 -17.35 14.87 5.98
N GLY A 148 -16.93 15.94 6.65
CA GLY A 148 -17.74 16.60 7.67
C GLY A 148 -17.58 16.04 9.09
N ASP A 149 -16.62 15.14 9.32
CA ASP A 149 -16.39 14.55 10.64
C ASP A 149 -14.92 14.26 10.96
N TRP A 150 -14.62 14.09 12.25
CA TRP A 150 -13.27 13.81 12.75
C TRP A 150 -13.02 12.31 12.92
N PHE A 151 -11.93 11.84 12.34
CA PHE A 151 -11.47 10.46 12.46
C PHE A 151 -10.05 10.41 13.03
N VAL A 152 -9.81 9.50 13.97
CA VAL A 152 -8.44 9.18 14.39
C VAL A 152 -7.77 8.40 13.27
N PHE A 153 -6.51 8.71 12.99
CA PHE A 153 -5.76 7.96 12.00
C PHE A 153 -4.38 7.59 12.54
N PHE A 154 -3.88 6.46 12.06
CA PHE A 154 -2.65 5.87 12.56
C PHE A 154 -1.64 5.82 11.44
N HIS A 155 -0.49 6.47 11.64
CA HIS A 155 0.65 6.22 10.79
C HIS A 155 1.32 4.92 11.21
N ARG A 156 1.59 4.05 10.24
CA ARG A 156 2.29 2.78 10.48
C ARG A 156 3.71 2.96 11.05
N SER A 157 4.28 4.17 10.94
CA SER A 157 5.63 4.49 11.42
C SER A 157 5.68 5.12 12.81
N GLU A 158 4.53 5.40 13.46
CA GLU A 158 4.50 6.07 14.77
C GLU A 158 4.42 5.05 15.92
N PRO A 159 5.09 5.31 17.06
CA PRO A 159 5.01 4.45 18.23
C PRO A 159 3.56 4.32 18.72
N LEU A 160 3.15 3.09 19.01
CA LEU A 160 1.75 2.77 19.26
C LEU A 160 1.25 3.37 20.59
N PRO A 161 0.09 4.02 20.60
CA PRO A 161 -0.52 4.57 21.81
C PRO A 161 -0.88 3.50 22.85
N PHE A 162 -1.09 2.25 22.41
CA PHE A 162 -1.53 1.14 23.26
C PHE A 162 -0.39 0.27 23.78
N GLY A 163 0.87 0.62 23.53
CA GLY A 163 2.00 -0.12 24.09
C GLY A 163 2.19 -1.50 23.46
N GLY A 164 2.04 -1.59 22.13
CA GLY A 164 2.79 -2.60 21.39
C GLY A 164 4.30 -2.32 21.54
N PRO A 165 5.18 -3.31 21.32
CA PRO A 165 6.61 -3.10 21.47
C PRO A 165 7.03 -1.87 20.65
N SER A 166 7.65 -0.88 21.31
CA SER A 166 8.24 0.28 20.64
C SER A 166 9.34 -0.21 19.68
N PRO A 167 9.55 0.41 18.51
CA PRO A 167 10.66 0.07 17.60
C PRO A 167 12.04 0.06 18.27
N GLU A 168 12.19 0.74 19.41
CA GLU A 168 13.46 0.86 20.14
C GLU A 168 13.61 -0.08 21.35
N GLY A 169 12.62 -0.94 21.66
CA GLY A 169 12.66 -1.78 22.85
C GLY A 169 12.69 -1.02 24.20
N LYS A 170 12.64 0.32 24.18
CA LYS A 170 12.56 1.19 25.36
C LYS A 170 11.10 1.50 25.69
N ILE A 171 10.71 1.21 26.92
CA ILE A 171 9.53 1.81 27.56
C ILE A 171 9.92 3.27 27.82
N LEU A 172 9.29 4.22 27.13
CA LEU A 172 9.45 5.65 27.42
C LEU A 172 8.84 5.91 28.80
N GLY A 173 9.70 6.19 29.78
CA GLY A 173 9.30 6.66 31.11
C GLY A 173 8.73 8.09 31.03
N PRO A 174 8.11 8.59 32.12
CA PRO A 174 7.31 9.81 32.12
C PRO A 174 8.03 11.13 31.77
N ASN A 175 9.35 11.13 31.52
CA ASN A 175 10.16 12.34 31.34
C ASN A 175 10.91 12.48 30.00
N SER A 176 10.67 11.66 28.98
CA SER A 176 11.38 11.79 27.69
C SER A 176 10.48 12.31 26.57
N LEU A 177 10.28 13.63 26.51
CA LEU A 177 9.86 14.35 25.31
C LEU A 177 10.87 15.47 25.04
N SER A 178 12.05 15.10 24.53
CA SER A 178 12.92 16.01 23.79
C SER A 178 12.83 15.65 22.31
N LEU A 179 12.08 16.45 21.55
CA LEU A 179 12.06 16.43 20.09
C LEU A 179 13.39 16.98 19.58
N GLN A 180 14.33 16.11 19.20
CA GLN A 180 15.43 16.48 18.30
C GLN A 180 15.93 15.27 17.49
N GLY A 181 15.59 15.31 16.20
CA GLY A 181 16.43 14.93 15.05
C GLY A 181 17.14 13.58 15.03
N ASN A 182 16.48 12.57 14.44
CA ASN A 182 17.14 11.70 13.46
C ASN A 182 16.15 11.38 12.33
N LYS A 183 16.44 11.93 11.14
CA LYS A 183 15.66 11.73 9.90
C LYS A 183 15.95 10.33 9.38
N VAL A 184 15.10 9.37 9.73
CA VAL A 184 14.88 8.19 8.87
C VAL A 184 13.84 8.61 7.83
N PRO A 185 14.07 8.41 6.52
CA PRO A 185 13.05 8.73 5.51
C PRO A 185 11.81 7.87 5.76
N PRO A 186 10.60 8.44 5.84
CA PRO A 186 9.40 7.65 5.97
C PRO A 186 9.23 6.77 4.71
N SER A 187 9.05 5.47 4.91
CA SER A 187 8.49 4.60 3.88
C SER A 187 7.07 5.11 3.57
N LYS A 188 6.95 5.80 2.43
CA LYS A 188 5.71 6.32 1.86
C LYS A 188 4.69 5.16 1.78
N PRO A 189 3.43 5.35 2.22
CA PRO A 189 2.36 4.39 1.94
C PRO A 189 2.32 4.09 0.43
N PRO A 190 1.92 2.89 -0.03
CA PRO A 190 1.78 2.62 -1.45
C PRO A 190 0.92 3.73 -2.06
N ALA A 191 1.54 4.52 -2.92
CA ALA A 191 0.94 5.74 -3.45
C ALA A 191 -0.34 5.36 -4.20
N GLN A 192 -1.49 5.89 -3.76
CA GLN A 192 -2.60 6.05 -4.69
C GLN A 192 -2.11 7.02 -5.76
N ALA A 193 -2.07 6.55 -7.00
CA ALA A 193 -1.65 7.35 -8.14
C ALA A 193 -2.51 8.63 -8.24
N PRO A 194 -1.94 9.76 -8.72
CA PRO A 194 -2.74 10.90 -9.14
C PRO A 194 -3.83 10.46 -10.13
N PRO A 195 -5.00 11.12 -10.20
CA PRO A 195 -6.01 10.80 -11.19
C PRO A 195 -5.41 10.99 -12.59
N GLU A 196 -5.07 9.88 -13.24
CA GLU A 196 -4.47 9.91 -14.57
C GLU A 196 -5.49 10.42 -15.60
N LYS A 197 -4.96 11.08 -16.63
CA LYS A 197 -5.72 11.57 -17.78
C LYS A 197 -6.49 10.40 -18.41
N ALA A 198 -7.78 10.58 -18.66
CA ALA A 198 -8.59 9.53 -19.29
C ALA A 198 -7.99 9.12 -20.64
N LEU A 199 -7.95 7.81 -20.90
CA LEU A 199 -7.53 7.24 -22.16
C LEU A 199 -8.69 7.25 -23.16
N TYR A 200 -8.48 7.83 -24.33
CA TYR A 200 -9.50 7.90 -25.37
C TYR A 200 -9.30 6.78 -26.39
N ILE A 201 -10.38 6.04 -26.69
CA ILE A 201 -10.40 4.97 -27.68
C ILE A 201 -11.22 5.49 -28.88
N ASP A 202 -10.57 5.86 -29.98
CA ASP A 202 -11.22 6.35 -31.21
C ASP A 202 -11.36 5.26 -32.29
N ASP A 203 -12.04 5.56 -33.40
CA ASP A 203 -12.22 4.60 -34.51
C ASP A 203 -11.02 4.49 -35.45
N ASP A 204 -10.24 5.56 -35.57
CA ASP A 204 -9.15 5.75 -36.53
C ASP A 204 -7.79 5.30 -35.99
N ASP A 205 -7.76 4.71 -34.79
CA ASP A 205 -6.56 4.10 -34.26
C ASP A 205 -6.17 2.86 -35.07
N THR A 206 -5.42 3.12 -36.14
CA THR A 206 -4.89 2.18 -37.16
C THR A 206 -4.00 1.06 -36.61
N GLY A 207 -4.00 0.81 -35.30
CA GLY A 207 -3.38 -0.34 -34.66
C GLY A 207 -1.86 -0.27 -34.56
N LYS A 208 -1.23 0.86 -34.93
CA LYS A 208 0.24 0.96 -34.95
C LYS A 208 0.86 1.23 -33.58
N VAL A 209 0.12 1.81 -32.64
CA VAL A 209 0.62 2.09 -31.28
C VAL A 209 -0.44 1.69 -30.25
N PRO A 210 -0.11 0.83 -29.26
CA PRO A 210 -1.04 0.53 -28.17
C PRO A 210 -1.28 1.79 -27.35
N LEU A 211 -2.49 1.97 -26.82
CA LEU A 211 -2.70 2.96 -25.77
C LEU A 211 -1.83 2.54 -24.58
N GLN A 212 -1.11 3.47 -23.97
CA GLN A 212 -0.21 3.16 -22.88
C GLN A 212 -0.64 3.88 -21.61
N ALA A 213 -0.79 3.12 -20.54
CA ALA A 213 -0.81 3.62 -19.18
C ALA A 213 0.48 3.17 -18.49
N ALA A 214 1.11 4.06 -17.72
CA ALA A 214 2.37 3.75 -17.06
C ALA A 214 2.31 4.11 -15.59
N PHE A 215 2.43 3.10 -14.72
CA PHE A 215 2.45 3.27 -13.29
C PHE A 215 3.84 2.97 -12.72
N ASN A 216 4.44 3.99 -12.09
CA ASN A 216 5.65 3.83 -11.31
C ASN A 216 5.30 3.74 -9.82
N PHE A 217 5.46 2.55 -9.23
CA PHE A 217 5.16 2.31 -7.82
C PHE A 217 6.32 2.68 -6.88
N GLU A 218 7.40 3.27 -7.42
CA GLU A 218 8.64 3.63 -6.71
C GLU A 218 9.30 2.42 -6.04
N ARG A 219 8.84 2.05 -4.84
CA ARG A 219 9.37 0.94 -4.04
C ARG A 219 8.23 0.21 -3.30
N THR A 220 8.29 -1.11 -3.24
CA THR A 220 7.36 -1.95 -2.46
C THR A 220 8.08 -3.18 -1.93
N PHE A 221 7.44 -3.98 -1.07
CA PHE A 221 7.98 -5.27 -0.66
C PHE A 221 7.43 -6.42 -1.51
N SER A 222 8.19 -7.52 -1.58
CA SER A 222 7.75 -8.76 -2.21
C SER A 222 6.51 -9.31 -1.52
N GLY A 223 5.51 -9.70 -2.32
CA GLY A 223 4.20 -10.18 -1.89
C GLY A 223 3.18 -9.09 -1.56
N ASP A 224 3.50 -7.81 -1.79
CA ASP A 224 2.50 -6.74 -1.78
C ASP A 224 1.66 -6.79 -3.08
N VAL A 225 0.40 -6.35 -2.99
CA VAL A 225 -0.47 -6.18 -4.15
C VAL A 225 -0.61 -4.70 -4.47
N ILE A 226 -0.03 -4.29 -5.58
CA ILE A 226 -0.13 -2.92 -6.09
C ILE A 226 -1.45 -2.80 -6.87
N SER A 227 -2.18 -1.70 -6.66
CA SER A 227 -3.39 -1.40 -7.44
C SER A 227 -3.20 -0.09 -8.19
N TYR A 228 -3.52 -0.11 -9.47
CA TYR A 228 -3.50 1.03 -10.37
C TYR A 228 -4.85 1.20 -11.06
N SER A 229 -5.39 2.41 -11.06
CA SER A 229 -6.68 2.71 -11.67
C SER A 229 -6.52 3.82 -12.70
N PHE A 230 -7.13 3.66 -13.86
CA PHE A 230 -7.21 4.72 -14.85
C PHE A 230 -8.58 4.68 -15.55
N LYS A 231 -9.03 5.83 -16.05
CA LYS A 231 -10.29 5.94 -16.79
C LYS A 231 -10.03 5.77 -18.28
N PHE A 232 -10.98 5.16 -18.98
CA PHE A 232 -11.03 5.22 -20.44
C PHE A 232 -12.38 5.77 -20.90
N ILE A 233 -12.41 6.33 -22.10
CA ILE A 233 -13.61 6.83 -22.77
C ILE A 233 -13.57 6.36 -24.23
N ASN A 234 -14.65 5.77 -24.72
CA ASN A 234 -14.83 5.50 -26.14
C ASN A 234 -15.16 6.82 -26.86
N SER A 235 -14.18 7.42 -27.56
CA SER A 235 -14.40 8.60 -28.41
C SER A 235 -14.82 8.23 -29.83
N GLY A 236 -14.70 6.95 -30.21
CA GLY A 236 -15.13 6.42 -31.50
C GLY A 236 -16.64 6.26 -31.62
N THR A 237 -17.12 6.20 -32.85
CA THR A 237 -18.50 5.89 -33.21
C THR A 237 -18.82 4.40 -33.08
N LYS A 238 -17.81 3.53 -33.21
CA LYS A 238 -17.99 2.08 -33.04
C LYS A 238 -18.06 1.71 -31.57
N LEU A 239 -18.87 0.71 -31.27
CA LEU A 239 -18.90 0.06 -29.96
C LEU A 239 -17.48 -0.42 -29.60
N VAL A 240 -17.14 -0.38 -28.31
CA VAL A 240 -15.91 -1.00 -27.77
C VAL A 240 -16.31 -2.17 -26.90
N LYS A 241 -15.74 -3.35 -27.19
CA LYS A 241 -16.02 -4.59 -26.46
C LYS A 241 -14.78 -5.11 -25.74
N PHE A 242 -14.92 -5.43 -24.47
CA PHE A 242 -13.89 -6.11 -23.69
C PHE A 242 -14.21 -7.61 -23.55
N PRO A 243 -13.19 -8.48 -23.59
CA PRO A 243 -13.37 -9.90 -23.31
C PRO A 243 -13.74 -10.11 -21.83
N PRO A 244 -14.29 -11.28 -21.47
CA PRO A 244 -14.57 -11.61 -20.07
C PRO A 244 -13.33 -11.54 -19.17
N LYS A 245 -12.17 -11.97 -19.68
CA LYS A 245 -10.87 -11.90 -19.02
C LYS A 245 -10.02 -10.83 -19.70
N LEU A 246 -9.75 -9.73 -18.99
CA LEU A 246 -9.06 -8.57 -19.54
C LEU A 246 -7.59 -8.80 -19.82
N VAL A 247 -6.89 -9.51 -18.93
CA VAL A 247 -5.44 -9.74 -18.98
C VAL A 247 -5.14 -11.23 -18.87
N THR A 248 -4.13 -11.70 -19.60
CA THR A 248 -3.56 -13.04 -19.46
C THR A 248 -2.31 -12.99 -18.57
N GLY A 249 -2.35 -13.64 -17.41
CA GLY A 249 -1.21 -13.74 -16.50
C GLY A 249 -1.63 -14.13 -15.09
N GLU A 250 -0.67 -14.54 -14.27
CA GLU A 250 -0.88 -14.81 -12.84
C GLU A 250 -0.53 -13.61 -11.96
N THR A 251 0.42 -12.77 -12.41
CA THR A 251 0.93 -11.62 -11.64
C THR A 251 0.12 -10.35 -11.84
N ILE A 252 -0.61 -10.22 -12.95
CA ILE A 252 -1.43 -9.05 -13.25
C ILE A 252 -2.88 -9.48 -13.50
N SER A 253 -3.80 -8.82 -12.82
CA SER A 253 -5.24 -8.94 -13.06
C SER A 253 -5.84 -7.57 -13.30
N ALA A 254 -6.94 -7.50 -14.05
CA ALA A 254 -7.64 -6.25 -14.29
C ALA A 254 -9.15 -6.47 -14.20
N VAL A 255 -9.85 -5.48 -13.67
CA VAL A 255 -11.31 -5.44 -13.56
C VAL A 255 -11.83 -4.10 -14.05
N ILE A 256 -13.04 -4.10 -14.61
CA ILE A 256 -13.75 -2.87 -14.97
C ILE A 256 -14.64 -2.48 -13.79
N LEU A 257 -14.57 -1.22 -13.38
CA LEU A 257 -15.38 -0.65 -12.33
C LEU A 257 -16.55 0.16 -12.92
N GLY A 258 -17.72 0.02 -12.28
CA GLY A 258 -18.89 0.86 -12.54
C GLY A 258 -18.74 2.26 -11.92
N SER A 259 -19.75 3.10 -12.11
CA SER A 259 -19.80 4.45 -11.55
C SER A 259 -19.84 4.48 -10.01
N ASP A 260 -20.21 3.37 -9.38
CA ASP A 260 -20.19 3.16 -7.92
C ASP A 260 -18.82 2.66 -7.40
N GLY A 261 -17.83 2.52 -8.28
CA GLY A 261 -16.51 2.01 -7.95
C GLY A 261 -16.45 0.49 -7.71
N LYS A 262 -17.55 -0.24 -7.95
CA LYS A 262 -17.59 -1.71 -7.81
C LYS A 262 -17.31 -2.39 -9.14
N GLU A 263 -16.83 -3.63 -9.08
CA GLU A 263 -16.65 -4.44 -10.27
C GLU A 263 -17.99 -4.62 -11.00
N THR A 264 -18.01 -4.29 -12.30
CA THR A 264 -19.18 -4.42 -13.15
C THR A 264 -19.02 -5.58 -14.13
N THR A 265 -20.13 -6.16 -14.57
CA THR A 265 -20.18 -7.12 -15.69
C THR A 265 -20.36 -6.44 -17.04
N LYS A 266 -20.57 -5.11 -17.08
CA LYS A 266 -20.66 -4.36 -18.34
C LYS A 266 -19.32 -4.43 -19.08
N ARG A 267 -19.36 -4.86 -20.34
CA ARG A 267 -18.17 -5.04 -21.20
C ARG A 267 -18.28 -4.31 -22.54
N GLU A 268 -19.40 -3.63 -22.79
CA GLU A 268 -19.65 -2.92 -24.04
C GLU A 268 -19.89 -1.44 -23.75
N PHE A 269 -19.19 -0.56 -24.48
CA PHE A 269 -19.19 0.88 -24.25
C PHE A 269 -19.46 1.61 -25.55
N ALA A 270 -20.61 2.28 -25.64
CA ALA A 270 -20.99 3.10 -26.78
C ALA A 270 -20.17 4.40 -26.84
N GLN A 271 -20.34 5.19 -27.89
CA GLN A 271 -19.68 6.48 -28.03
C GLN A 271 -19.91 7.38 -26.80
N ASN A 272 -18.85 8.06 -26.38
CA ASN A 272 -18.74 8.89 -25.18
C ASN A 272 -19.00 8.17 -23.85
N GLN A 273 -19.16 6.85 -23.85
CA GLN A 273 -19.19 6.06 -22.63
C GLN A 273 -17.78 5.63 -22.25
N GLY A 274 -17.56 5.53 -20.94
CA GLY A 274 -16.30 5.12 -20.38
C GLY A 274 -16.51 4.33 -19.10
N ALA A 275 -15.42 3.79 -18.57
CA ALA A 275 -15.36 3.21 -17.25
C ALA A 275 -13.96 3.38 -16.68
N GLU A 276 -13.82 3.05 -15.39
CA GLU A 276 -12.52 2.94 -14.76
C GLU A 276 -12.04 1.48 -14.87
N ILE A 277 -10.79 1.28 -15.23
CA ILE A 277 -10.13 -0.02 -15.19
C ILE A 277 -9.19 0.01 -14.00
N LYS A 278 -9.37 -0.96 -13.10
CA LYS A 278 -8.46 -1.20 -11.99
C LYS A 278 -7.61 -2.43 -12.28
N VAL A 279 -6.31 -2.22 -12.36
CA VAL A 279 -5.29 -3.24 -12.57
C VAL A 279 -4.60 -3.52 -11.24
N ARG A 280 -4.48 -4.80 -10.90
CA ARG A 280 -3.76 -5.29 -9.72
C ARG A 280 -2.50 -6.02 -10.17
N PHE A 281 -1.40 -5.71 -9.52
CA PHE A 281 -0.10 -6.31 -9.76
C PHE A 281 0.40 -6.94 -8.46
N ASP A 282 0.53 -8.27 -8.45
CA ASP A 282 1.05 -9.05 -7.34
C ASP A 282 2.58 -9.15 -7.47
N THR A 283 3.30 -8.66 -6.45
CA THR A 283 4.78 -8.67 -6.43
C THR A 283 5.37 -9.92 -5.80
N LYS A 284 4.56 -10.95 -5.53
CA LYS A 284 5.02 -12.22 -4.99
C LYS A 284 6.12 -12.83 -5.87
N ASN A 285 7.21 -13.27 -5.22
CA ASN A 285 8.40 -13.84 -5.86
C ASN A 285 9.15 -12.87 -6.79
N LEU A 286 8.87 -11.57 -6.74
CA LEU A 286 9.65 -10.56 -7.44
C LEU A 286 10.62 -9.88 -6.46
N GLU A 287 11.77 -9.46 -6.99
CA GLU A 287 12.79 -8.70 -6.26
C GLU A 287 13.58 -7.80 -7.23
N GLY A 288 14.20 -6.75 -6.69
CA GLY A 288 15.03 -5.82 -7.44
C GLY A 288 14.23 -4.86 -8.33
N LEU A 289 14.84 -4.41 -9.43
CA LEU A 289 14.19 -3.54 -10.41
C LEU A 289 13.20 -4.37 -11.23
N VAL A 290 11.92 -4.01 -11.14
CA VAL A 290 10.83 -4.71 -11.82
C VAL A 290 10.23 -3.80 -12.88
N ALA A 291 10.08 -4.35 -14.08
CA ALA A 291 9.33 -3.77 -15.19
C ALA A 291 8.42 -4.86 -15.76
N GLN A 292 7.12 -4.71 -15.58
CA GLN A 292 6.10 -5.64 -16.07
C GLN A 292 5.11 -4.90 -16.94
N GLN A 293 4.57 -5.58 -17.95
CA GLN A 293 3.56 -5.03 -18.84
C GLN A 293 2.41 -6.03 -18.97
N ALA A 294 1.19 -5.51 -18.97
CA ALA A 294 0.00 -6.27 -19.31
C ALA A 294 -0.73 -5.60 -20.47
N ASP A 295 -1.19 -6.41 -21.41
CA ASP A 295 -2.03 -5.97 -22.49
C ASP A 295 -3.49 -6.35 -22.18
N ILE A 296 -4.36 -5.34 -22.21
CA ILE A 296 -5.81 -5.49 -22.08
C ILE A 296 -6.39 -5.54 -23.49
N PHE A 297 -6.87 -6.71 -23.90
CA PHE A 297 -7.38 -6.91 -25.25
C PHE A 297 -8.78 -6.33 -25.43
N LEU A 298 -9.07 -5.82 -26.62
CA LEU A 298 -10.41 -5.47 -27.07
C LEU A 298 -10.91 -6.57 -28.01
N THR A 299 -12.14 -7.06 -27.83
CA THR A 299 -12.66 -8.22 -28.59
C THR A 299 -12.92 -7.89 -30.06
N ASP A 300 -13.37 -6.67 -30.33
CA ASP A 300 -13.82 -6.20 -31.63
C ASP A 300 -12.74 -5.48 -32.44
N ARG A 301 -11.53 -5.34 -31.87
CA ARG A 301 -10.43 -4.57 -32.46
C ARG A 301 -9.13 -5.36 -32.36
N LYS A 302 -8.27 -5.25 -33.38
CA LYS A 302 -6.91 -5.82 -33.36
C LYS A 302 -5.95 -4.99 -32.47
N ARG A 303 -6.45 -4.48 -31.35
CA ARG A 303 -5.72 -3.55 -30.49
C ARG A 303 -5.83 -3.97 -29.03
N SER A 304 -4.76 -3.71 -28.30
CA SER A 304 -4.70 -3.81 -26.86
C SER A 304 -4.39 -2.45 -26.23
N LEU A 305 -4.82 -2.30 -24.99
CA LEU A 305 -4.39 -1.26 -24.08
C LEU A 305 -3.25 -1.83 -23.23
N SER A 306 -2.07 -1.26 -23.36
CA SER A 306 -0.89 -1.66 -22.61
C SER A 306 -0.81 -0.89 -21.29
N VAL A 307 -0.63 -1.62 -20.20
CA VAL A 307 -0.41 -1.08 -18.86
C VAL A 307 0.94 -1.55 -18.36
N SER A 308 1.84 -0.61 -18.08
CA SER A 308 3.18 -0.90 -17.58
C SER A 308 3.31 -0.57 -16.09
N PHE A 309 3.91 -1.48 -15.35
CA PHE A 309 4.30 -1.34 -13.95
C PHE A 309 5.80 -1.27 -13.85
N LYS A 310 6.33 -0.21 -13.23
CA LYS A 310 7.76 -0.04 -12.99
C LYS A 310 8.02 0.32 -11.54
N GLY A 311 9.08 -0.24 -10.96
CA GLY A 311 9.52 0.13 -9.62
C GLY A 311 10.52 -0.86 -9.05
N ILE A 312 10.81 -0.74 -7.76
CA ILE A 312 11.75 -1.61 -7.05
C ILE A 312 10.97 -2.48 -6.06
N VAL A 313 11.15 -3.80 -6.12
CA VAL A 313 10.60 -4.73 -5.15
C VAL A 313 11.70 -5.16 -4.18
N GLU A 314 11.53 -4.90 -2.90
CA GLU A 314 12.46 -5.27 -1.84
C GLU A 314 12.04 -6.57 -1.15
N ASN A 315 13.01 -7.37 -0.73
CA ASN A 315 12.74 -8.53 0.11
C ASN A 315 12.31 -8.09 1.51
N ASN A 316 11.34 -8.79 2.11
CA ASN A 316 10.93 -8.49 3.49
C ASN A 316 12.02 -8.86 4.50
N PHE A 317 12.84 -9.85 4.15
CA PHE A 317 13.97 -10.30 4.96
C PHE A 317 15.25 -10.26 4.15
N GLN A 318 16.33 -9.84 4.80
CA GLN A 318 17.68 -10.03 4.30
C GLN A 318 18.32 -11.18 5.06
N VAL A 319 18.73 -12.21 4.32
CA VAL A 319 19.31 -13.44 4.86
C VAL A 319 20.78 -13.49 4.46
N GLN A 320 21.68 -13.52 5.44
CA GLN A 320 23.12 -13.48 5.19
C GLN A 320 23.89 -14.52 6.03
N PRO A 321 24.64 -15.45 5.42
CA PRO A 321 24.72 -15.67 3.97
C PRO A 321 23.39 -16.19 3.39
N ALA A 322 23.17 -15.98 2.09
CA ALA A 322 21.97 -16.45 1.39
C ALA A 322 21.91 -17.98 1.26
N GLN A 323 23.06 -18.65 1.33
CA GLN A 323 23.21 -20.10 1.40
C GLN A 323 24.26 -20.45 2.47
N VAL A 324 24.05 -21.57 3.15
CA VAL A 324 24.95 -22.10 4.17
C VAL A 324 25.68 -23.31 3.65
N ASP A 325 27.00 -23.24 3.59
CA ASP A 325 27.85 -24.39 3.31
C ASP A 325 28.46 -24.90 4.63
N LEU A 326 28.08 -26.11 5.04
CA LEU A 326 28.62 -26.78 6.22
C LEU A 326 29.75 -27.71 5.82
N ALA A 327 30.87 -27.68 6.54
CA ALA A 327 31.88 -28.72 6.43
C ALA A 327 31.31 -30.09 6.86
N ALA A 328 31.69 -31.16 6.16
CA ALA A 328 31.28 -32.53 6.51
C ALA A 328 32.09 -33.07 7.71
N ARG A 329 31.95 -32.41 8.88
CA ARG A 329 32.63 -32.75 10.14
C ARG A 329 31.64 -32.59 11.30
N GLU A 330 31.73 -33.44 12.31
CA GLU A 330 30.75 -33.53 13.42
C GLU A 330 30.53 -32.21 14.19
N LYS A 331 31.50 -31.28 14.18
CA LYS A 331 31.43 -29.99 14.87
C LYS A 331 31.22 -28.80 13.93
N SER A 332 30.72 -29.04 12.73
CA SER A 332 30.45 -27.97 11.77
C SER A 332 29.29 -27.11 12.25
N LEU A 333 29.53 -25.81 12.36
CA LEU A 333 28.57 -24.80 12.78
C LEU A 333 28.58 -23.67 11.76
N ALA A 334 27.39 -23.23 11.38
CA ALA A 334 27.18 -22.04 10.59
C ALA A 334 26.21 -21.09 11.29
N LYS A 335 26.37 -19.80 11.00
CA LYS A 335 25.53 -18.73 11.53
C LYS A 335 24.95 -17.94 10.36
N VAL A 336 23.64 -17.73 10.39
CA VAL A 336 22.91 -16.94 9.41
C VAL A 336 22.23 -15.78 10.12
N THR A 337 22.42 -14.57 9.63
CA THR A 337 21.72 -13.38 10.08
C THR A 337 20.44 -13.23 9.26
N ILE A 338 19.31 -13.06 9.94
CA ILE A 338 18.00 -12.80 9.34
C ILE A 338 17.58 -11.42 9.82
N GLU A 339 17.64 -10.43 8.92
CA GLU A 339 17.24 -9.05 9.19
C GLU A 339 15.83 -8.80 8.66
N ASN A 340 14.97 -8.25 9.51
CA ASN A 340 13.64 -7.78 9.14
C ASN A 340 13.74 -6.41 8.48
N ARG A 341 13.56 -6.34 7.16
CA ARG A 341 13.61 -5.08 6.41
C ARG A 341 12.24 -4.39 6.32
N THR A 342 11.21 -4.94 6.96
CA THR A 342 9.89 -4.35 6.99
C THR A 342 9.76 -3.28 8.07
N ALA A 343 8.74 -2.43 7.96
CA ALA A 343 8.37 -1.47 8.99
C ALA A 343 7.55 -2.09 10.15
N PHE A 344 7.36 -3.41 10.17
CA PHE A 344 6.47 -4.10 11.11
C PHE A 344 7.25 -5.05 12.02
N PHE A 345 6.63 -5.41 13.15
CA PHE A 345 7.12 -6.52 13.95
C PHE A 345 6.79 -7.86 13.27
N VAL A 346 7.78 -8.74 13.22
CA VAL A 346 7.65 -10.09 12.68
C VAL A 346 7.92 -11.10 13.80
N ILE A 347 7.05 -12.09 13.92
CA ILE A 347 7.23 -13.26 14.79
C ILE A 347 7.74 -14.41 13.93
N LEU A 348 8.91 -14.94 14.27
CA LEU A 348 9.52 -16.17 13.75
C LEU A 348 8.99 -17.35 14.58
N LYS A 349 7.93 -18.01 14.09
CA LYS A 349 7.13 -18.98 14.85
C LYS A 349 7.89 -20.28 15.13
N GLU A 350 8.43 -20.89 14.08
CA GLU A 350 8.99 -22.24 14.15
C GLU A 350 10.00 -22.45 13.02
N VAL A 351 11.11 -23.15 13.32
CA VAL A 351 12.06 -23.63 12.32
C VAL A 351 11.64 -25.03 11.87
N LYS A 352 11.19 -25.16 10.63
CA LYS A 352 10.73 -26.39 9.98
C LYS A 352 11.76 -26.96 9.00
N GLN A 353 11.50 -28.21 8.61
CA GLN A 353 12.24 -28.93 7.57
C GLN A 353 13.73 -29.14 7.89
N ILE A 354 14.05 -29.29 9.17
CA ILE A 354 15.42 -29.61 9.60
C ILE A 354 15.64 -31.12 9.38
N PRO A 355 16.63 -31.52 8.56
CA PRO A 355 17.03 -32.93 8.44
C PRO A 355 17.37 -33.53 9.80
N PRO A 356 17.17 -34.85 10.00
CA PRO A 356 17.37 -35.47 11.31
C PRO A 356 18.81 -35.29 11.84
N PHE A 357 19.81 -35.14 10.97
CA PHE A 357 21.22 -34.93 11.32
C PHE A 357 21.61 -33.47 11.54
N LEU A 358 20.72 -32.50 11.31
CA LEU A 358 20.95 -31.08 11.58
C LEU A 358 20.15 -30.63 12.81
N ALA A 359 20.66 -29.59 13.48
CA ALA A 359 19.97 -28.79 14.46
C ALA A 359 20.01 -27.33 14.02
N ALA A 360 18.91 -26.60 14.24
CA ALA A 360 18.84 -25.18 13.93
C ALA A 360 18.17 -24.44 15.09
N THR A 361 18.75 -23.34 15.55
CA THR A 361 18.27 -22.57 16.70
C THR A 361 18.29 -21.07 16.38
N LEU A 362 17.19 -20.38 16.66
CA LEU A 362 17.10 -18.93 16.54
C LEU A 362 17.51 -18.25 17.84
N SER A 363 18.24 -17.14 17.75
CA SER A 363 18.61 -16.34 18.91
C SER A 363 17.44 -15.57 19.54
N LYS A 364 16.37 -15.34 18.77
CA LYS A 364 15.10 -14.76 19.22
C LYS A 364 13.99 -15.06 18.21
N ASP A 365 12.76 -14.96 18.67
CA ASP A 365 11.54 -15.29 17.92
C ASP A 365 10.77 -14.06 17.43
N THR A 366 11.21 -12.85 17.76
CA THR A 366 10.51 -11.61 17.42
C THR A 366 11.52 -10.59 16.88
N LEU A 367 11.23 -10.01 15.73
CA LEU A 367 12.04 -8.99 15.05
C LEU A 367 11.25 -7.68 14.96
N GLY A 368 11.78 -6.61 15.54
CA GLY A 368 11.32 -5.25 15.24
C GLY A 368 11.74 -4.79 13.83
N PRO A 369 11.33 -3.59 13.41
CA PRO A 369 11.80 -2.99 12.16
C PRO A 369 13.34 -2.84 12.14
N ASN A 370 14.00 -3.31 11.07
CA ASN A 370 15.46 -3.36 10.91
C ASN A 370 16.20 -4.17 11.98
N ASP A 371 15.47 -4.99 12.74
CA ASP A 371 16.05 -5.86 13.74
C ASP A 371 16.48 -7.20 13.13
N PHE A 372 17.42 -7.89 13.76
CA PHE A 372 17.98 -9.14 13.24
C PHE A 372 18.02 -10.27 14.26
N ALA A 373 17.76 -11.51 13.82
CA ALA A 373 18.01 -12.73 14.57
C ALA A 373 19.15 -13.53 13.95
N ASN A 374 19.87 -14.27 14.78
CA ASN A 374 20.86 -15.23 14.32
C ASN A 374 20.24 -16.62 14.33
N LEU A 375 20.25 -17.30 13.18
CA LEU A 375 19.99 -18.72 13.06
C LEU A 375 21.33 -19.45 13.12
N THR A 376 21.52 -20.26 14.14
CA THR A 376 22.67 -21.16 14.26
C THR A 376 22.28 -22.53 13.74
N ILE A 377 23.01 -23.04 12.76
CA ILE A 377 22.82 -24.36 12.15
C ILE A 377 24.04 -25.21 12.49
N ALA A 378 23.83 -26.41 13.03
CA ALA A 378 24.89 -27.33 13.39
C ALA A 378 24.55 -28.77 13.00
N ILE A 379 25.58 -29.58 12.76
CA ILE A 379 25.41 -31.03 12.67
C ILE A 379 25.23 -31.59 14.07
N LYS A 380 24.21 -32.43 14.29
CA LYS A 380 23.99 -33.06 15.60
C LYS A 380 25.16 -34.00 15.93
N PRO A 381 25.63 -34.04 17.19
CA PRO A 381 26.62 -35.01 17.62
C PRO A 381 26.17 -36.43 17.27
N GLN A 382 27.10 -37.28 16.83
CA GLN A 382 26.86 -38.69 16.48
C GLN A 382 25.87 -38.94 15.33
N ALA A 383 25.41 -37.90 14.64
CA ALA A 383 24.51 -38.08 13.51
C ALA A 383 25.24 -38.68 12.31
N LYS A 384 24.62 -39.69 11.68
CA LYS A 384 25.12 -40.29 10.45
C LYS A 384 24.93 -39.31 9.28
N ILE A 385 26.00 -38.61 8.90
CA ILE A 385 26.00 -37.72 7.72
C ILE A 385 25.85 -38.58 6.45
N PRO A 386 24.98 -38.21 5.50
CA PRO A 386 24.88 -38.92 4.22
C PRO A 386 26.21 -38.88 3.45
N ALA A 387 26.68 -40.03 2.97
CA ALA A 387 27.96 -40.14 2.26
C ALA A 387 27.99 -39.30 0.97
N GLN A 388 26.85 -39.21 0.29
CA GLN A 388 26.64 -38.42 -0.92
C GLN A 388 26.65 -36.90 -0.69
N GLY A 389 26.70 -36.43 0.56
CA GLY A 389 26.46 -35.03 0.91
C GLY A 389 24.96 -34.75 1.07
N TYR A 390 24.62 -33.48 1.23
CA TYR A 390 23.23 -33.04 1.39
C TYR A 390 23.04 -31.66 0.75
N GLU A 391 21.91 -31.48 0.10
CA GLU A 391 21.44 -30.19 -0.38
C GLU A 391 19.95 -30.09 -0.04
N GLY A 392 19.56 -29.02 0.64
CA GLY A 392 18.17 -28.82 1.01
C GLY A 392 17.95 -27.46 1.65
N VAL A 393 16.81 -27.31 2.31
CA VAL A 393 16.34 -26.00 2.78
C VAL A 393 15.85 -26.13 4.21
N ILE A 394 16.29 -25.20 5.06
CA ILE A 394 15.68 -24.95 6.37
C ILE A 394 14.65 -23.84 6.21
N SER A 395 13.42 -24.08 6.65
CA SER A 395 12.31 -23.16 6.48
C SER A 395 11.92 -22.55 7.82
N ILE A 396 11.72 -21.24 7.89
CA ILE A 396 11.30 -20.55 9.12
C ILE A 396 9.93 -19.94 8.88
N LEU A 397 8.94 -20.35 9.67
CA LEU A 397 7.60 -19.80 9.58
C LEU A 397 7.55 -18.41 10.21
N THR A 398 6.85 -17.49 9.55
CA THR A 398 6.63 -16.13 10.06
C THR A 398 5.13 -15.86 10.27
N ASN A 399 4.80 -14.76 10.93
CA ASN A 399 3.45 -14.20 10.94
C ASN A 399 3.19 -13.20 9.80
N LEU A 400 4.15 -13.00 8.90
CA LEU A 400 4.04 -12.03 7.82
C LEU A 400 3.32 -12.68 6.64
N GLU A 401 2.05 -12.35 6.42
CA GLU A 401 1.18 -13.00 5.42
C GLU A 401 1.79 -13.00 4.00
N ARG A 402 2.46 -11.90 3.63
CA ARG A 402 3.12 -11.75 2.32
C ARG A 402 4.42 -12.54 2.16
N GLN A 403 5.04 -12.96 3.26
CA GLN A 403 6.21 -13.85 3.25
C GLN A 403 6.16 -14.80 4.46
N PRO A 404 5.27 -15.81 4.41
CA PRO A 404 4.99 -16.67 5.56
C PRO A 404 6.13 -17.65 5.86
N ILE A 405 7.09 -17.80 4.94
CA ILE A 405 8.22 -18.72 5.05
C ILE A 405 9.50 -17.99 4.61
N ILE A 406 10.55 -18.10 5.42
CA ILE A 406 11.93 -17.74 5.06
C ILE A 406 12.69 -19.03 4.79
N ASN A 407 13.28 -19.16 3.61
CA ASN A 407 14.05 -20.32 3.21
C ASN A 407 15.54 -20.04 3.35
N VAL A 408 16.27 -20.93 4.01
CA VAL A 408 17.72 -20.91 4.14
C VAL A 408 18.28 -22.18 3.49
N PRO A 409 18.77 -22.10 2.25
CA PRO A 409 19.47 -23.20 1.58
C PRO A 409 20.69 -23.65 2.39
N VAL A 410 20.85 -24.96 2.54
CA VAL A 410 21.97 -25.60 3.25
C VAL A 410 22.58 -26.66 2.36
N ARG A 411 23.91 -26.63 2.25
CA ARG A 411 24.71 -27.59 1.51
C ARG A 411 25.76 -28.23 2.41
N LEU A 412 25.88 -29.55 2.34
CA LEU A 412 26.99 -30.34 2.88
C LEU A 412 27.68 -31.03 1.70
N PRO A 413 28.98 -30.80 1.48
CA PRO A 413 29.71 -31.50 0.43
C PRO A 413 29.85 -32.99 0.76
N THR A 414 29.98 -33.81 -0.27
CA THR A 414 30.30 -35.24 -0.17
C THR A 414 31.59 -35.43 0.64
N THR A 415 31.60 -36.34 1.60
CA THR A 415 32.83 -36.73 2.31
C THR A 415 33.74 -37.44 1.31
N LEU A 416 34.78 -36.76 0.82
CA LEU A 416 35.80 -37.39 0.00
C LEU A 416 36.40 -38.56 0.78
N SER A 417 36.27 -39.76 0.22
CA SER A 417 36.85 -40.99 0.78
C SER A 417 38.30 -40.74 1.18
N PRO A 418 38.75 -41.27 2.34
CA PRO A 418 40.11 -41.07 2.80
C PRO A 418 41.07 -41.49 1.69
N LYS A 419 41.89 -40.54 1.26
CA LYS A 419 42.96 -40.75 0.27
C LYS A 419 43.82 -41.88 0.82
N LYS A 420 43.72 -43.09 0.25
CA LYS A 420 44.53 -44.25 0.66
C LYS A 420 46.00 -43.80 0.66
N SER A 421 46.62 -43.74 1.83
CA SER A 421 48.07 -43.55 1.96
C SER A 421 48.74 -44.73 1.25
N LYS A 422 49.55 -44.42 0.24
CA LYS A 422 50.45 -45.40 -0.39
C LYS A 422 51.57 -45.76 0.56
#